data_AF-A0A081NY36-F1
#
_entry.id   AF-A0A081NY36-F1
#
_cell.length_a   1.000
_cell.length_b   1.000
_cell.length_c   1.000
_cell.angle_alpha   90.00
_cell.angle_beta   90.00
_cell.angle_gamma   90.00
#
_symmetry.space_group_name_H-M   'P 1'
#
loop_
_entity.id
_entity.type
_entity.pdbx_description
1 polymer ?
#
loop_
_entity_poly.entity_id
_entity_poly.type
_entity_poly.pdbx_seq_one_letter_code
_entity_poly.pdbx_strand_id
1 'polypeptide(L)'
;MKKLVFTSLIATLSLTMMAGGAYASESNFETAPKTKQISSQAYWSYNWQVSVGWEEDLYRYSNGGVSFAVMGGDGAVFVSRDGHAKAVSTGSTLIYSRDVSGDVRAIFRIQVV
;
A
#
# COMPACT_ATOMS: atom_id res chain seq x y z
N MET A 1 -71.50 -0.14 -1.97
CA MET A 1 -70.96 -0.31 -3.34
C MET A 1 -69.44 -0.39 -3.24
N LYS A 2 -68.86 -1.54 -3.62
CA LYS A 2 -67.41 -1.83 -3.50
C LYS A 2 -66.66 -1.09 -4.61
N LYS A 3 -65.66 -0.28 -4.27
CA LYS A 3 -64.75 0.36 -5.23
C LYS A 3 -63.44 -0.42 -5.29
N LEU A 4 -63.12 -0.85 -6.51
CA LEU A 4 -61.88 -1.48 -6.97
C LEU A 4 -60.69 -0.53 -6.83
N VAL A 5 -59.50 -1.05 -6.53
CA VAL A 5 -58.25 -0.55 -7.14
C VAL A 5 -57.24 -1.70 -7.26
N PHE A 6 -56.88 -2.03 -8.51
CA PHE A 6 -55.68 -2.77 -8.90
C PHE A 6 -54.44 -1.90 -8.65
N THR A 7 -53.38 -2.45 -8.07
CA THR A 7 -52.03 -1.85 -8.21
C THR A 7 -50.99 -2.92 -8.50
N SER A 8 -50.28 -2.67 -9.60
CA SER A 8 -49.17 -3.43 -10.16
C SER A 8 -47.98 -3.53 -9.19
N LEU A 9 -47.45 -4.74 -9.02
CA LEU A 9 -46.19 -4.98 -8.33
C LEU A 9 -45.03 -4.51 -9.22
N ILE A 10 -44.51 -3.31 -8.96
CA ILE A 10 -43.24 -2.85 -9.55
C ILE A 10 -42.14 -3.30 -8.60
N ALA A 11 -41.40 -4.33 -8.98
CA ALA A 11 -40.16 -4.71 -8.29
C ALA A 11 -39.04 -3.76 -8.75
N THR A 12 -38.81 -2.69 -7.98
CA THR A 12 -37.58 -1.90 -8.10
C THR A 12 -36.42 -2.71 -7.54
N LEU A 13 -35.58 -3.27 -8.42
CA LEU A 13 -34.24 -3.71 -8.03
C LEU A 13 -33.48 -2.48 -7.54
N SER A 14 -33.42 -2.31 -6.23
CA SER A 14 -32.55 -1.34 -5.60
C SER A 14 -31.14 -1.92 -5.68
N LEU A 15 -30.35 -1.46 -6.65
CA LEU A 15 -28.91 -1.69 -6.65
C LEU A 15 -28.32 -0.82 -5.53
N THR A 16 -28.20 -1.39 -4.33
CA THR A 16 -27.48 -0.73 -3.24
C THR A 16 -26.02 -0.63 -3.67
N MET A 17 -25.63 0.58 -4.05
CA MET A 17 -24.24 0.96 -4.22
C MET A 17 -23.52 0.66 -2.91
N MET A 18 -22.72 -0.42 -2.87
CA MET A 18 -21.71 -0.55 -1.84
C MET A 18 -20.68 0.55 -2.10
N ALA A 19 -20.90 1.68 -1.42
CA ALA A 19 -19.85 2.61 -1.05
C ALA A 19 -18.85 1.84 -0.18
N GLY A 20 -17.89 1.18 -0.83
CA GLY A 20 -16.76 0.53 -0.21
C GLY A 20 -15.50 1.28 -0.60
N GLY A 21 -15.24 2.37 0.11
CA GLY A 21 -13.96 3.09 0.21
C GLY A 21 -13.11 3.17 -1.06
N ALA A 22 -13.16 4.31 -1.74
CA ALA A 22 -11.97 4.78 -2.42
C ALA A 22 -10.88 4.93 -1.35
N TYR A 23 -9.99 3.95 -1.24
CA TYR A 23 -8.75 4.10 -0.49
C TYR A 23 -7.91 5.11 -1.26
N ALA A 24 -8.07 6.37 -0.90
CA ALA A 24 -7.16 7.43 -1.29
C ALA A 24 -5.82 7.12 -0.63
N SER A 25 -4.91 6.49 -1.38
CA SER A 25 -3.51 6.41 -1.01
C SER A 25 -2.92 7.82 -1.17
N GLU A 26 -3.18 8.68 -0.19
CA GLU A 26 -2.51 9.97 -0.08
C GLU A 26 -1.16 9.73 0.60
N SER A 27 -0.18 9.29 -0.21
CA SER A 27 1.23 9.38 0.17
C SER A 27 1.63 10.86 0.23
N ASN A 28 1.39 11.49 1.39
CA ASN A 28 1.86 12.84 1.65
C ASN A 28 3.38 12.81 1.84
N PHE A 29 4.10 13.13 0.76
CA PHE A 29 5.55 13.34 0.69
C PHE A 29 6.40 12.11 0.30
N GLU A 30 6.35 11.74 -0.98
CA GLU A 30 7.40 10.93 -1.61
C GLU A 30 8.64 11.82 -1.83
N THR A 31 9.71 11.60 -1.06
CA THR A 31 11.00 12.18 -1.41
C THR A 31 11.55 11.39 -2.60
N ALA A 32 11.79 12.04 -3.74
CA ALA A 32 12.25 11.40 -4.97
C ALA A 32 13.33 10.32 -4.74
N PRO A 33 13.27 9.17 -5.44
CA PRO A 33 14.21 8.08 -5.26
C PRO A 33 15.65 8.57 -5.39
N LYS A 34 16.47 8.32 -4.36
CA LYS A 34 17.92 8.55 -4.43
C LYS A 34 18.60 7.23 -4.70
N THR A 35 19.25 7.10 -5.86
CA THR A 35 20.16 5.98 -6.12
C THR A 35 21.36 6.10 -5.20
N LYS A 36 21.65 5.06 -4.43
CA LYS A 36 22.78 4.96 -3.52
C LYS A 36 23.59 3.70 -3.86
N GLN A 37 24.88 3.71 -3.58
CA GLN A 37 25.78 2.59 -3.88
C GLN A 37 26.29 1.96 -2.58
N ILE A 38 26.11 0.64 -2.43
CA ILE A 38 26.79 -0.19 -1.41
C ILE A 38 27.60 -1.23 -2.18
N SER A 39 28.90 -1.33 -1.90
CA SER A 39 29.79 -2.38 -2.44
C SER A 39 29.51 -2.74 -3.91
N SER A 40 29.73 -1.79 -4.81
CA SER A 40 29.52 -1.90 -6.28
C SER A 40 28.07 -2.05 -6.78
N GLN A 41 27.08 -2.20 -5.91
CA GLN A 41 25.66 -2.29 -6.30
C GLN A 41 24.90 -1.00 -6.01
N ALA A 42 24.18 -0.53 -7.02
CA ALA A 42 23.25 0.59 -6.91
C ALA A 42 21.88 0.10 -6.44
N TYR A 43 21.31 0.78 -5.45
CA TYR A 43 19.95 0.57 -4.97
C TYR A 43 19.18 1.89 -4.92
N TRP A 44 17.86 1.82 -5.03
CA TRP A 44 17.00 2.99 -4.81
C TRP A 44 16.65 3.17 -3.34
N SER A 45 16.68 4.41 -2.88
CA SER A 45 16.29 4.76 -1.52
C SER A 45 15.09 5.68 -1.54
N TYR A 46 14.04 5.27 -0.84
CA TYR A 46 12.79 6.00 -0.64
C TYR A 46 12.64 6.41 0.82
N ASN A 47 12.19 7.63 1.06
CA ASN A 47 11.80 8.10 2.39
C ASN A 47 10.38 8.66 2.28
N TRP A 48 9.46 8.02 3.00
CA TRP A 48 8.03 8.32 2.95
C TRP A 48 7.52 8.67 4.33
N GLN A 49 6.62 9.63 4.37
CA GLN A 49 5.79 9.91 5.53
C GLN A 49 4.36 9.57 5.15
N VAL A 50 3.69 8.73 5.94
CA VAL A 50 2.37 8.20 5.61
C VAL A 50 1.48 8.17 6.85
N SER A 51 0.17 8.07 6.67
CA SER A 51 -0.77 7.92 7.78
C SER A 51 -1.08 6.45 8.07
N VAL A 52 -1.56 6.15 9.28
CA VAL A 52 -2.12 4.82 9.60
C VAL A 52 -3.25 4.49 8.61
N GLY A 53 -3.28 3.25 8.10
CA GLY A 53 -4.21 2.81 7.07
C GLY A 53 -3.73 3.02 5.63
N TRP A 54 -2.57 3.66 5.42
CA TRP A 54 -1.93 3.72 4.11
C TRP A 54 -1.59 2.32 3.58
N GLU A 55 -1.86 2.10 2.29
CA GLU A 55 -1.57 0.87 1.57
C GLU A 55 -0.89 1.20 0.23
N GLU A 56 0.12 0.42 -0.16
CA GLU A 56 0.83 0.59 -1.43
C GLU A 56 1.51 -0.71 -1.87
N ASP A 57 1.71 -0.85 -3.19
CA ASP A 57 2.54 -1.90 -3.77
C ASP A 57 3.98 -1.42 -3.97
N LEU A 58 4.88 -1.87 -3.10
CA LEU A 58 6.31 -1.54 -3.14
C LEU A 58 7.03 -2.13 -4.36
N TYR A 59 6.45 -3.15 -5.01
CA TYR A 59 7.05 -3.79 -6.19
C TYR A 59 7.29 -2.80 -7.32
N ARG A 60 6.37 -1.84 -7.48
CA ARG A 60 6.42 -0.75 -8.48
C ARG A 60 7.68 0.10 -8.40
N TYR A 61 8.31 0.15 -7.23
CA TYR A 61 9.49 0.98 -6.92
C TYR A 61 10.78 0.16 -6.80
N SER A 62 10.66 -1.17 -6.70
CA SER A 62 11.76 -2.04 -6.33
C SER A 62 12.75 -2.31 -7.47
N ASN A 63 12.34 -2.06 -8.72
CA ASN A 63 13.07 -2.35 -9.97
C ASN A 63 13.85 -3.68 -9.93
N GLY A 64 13.08 -4.75 -10.05
CA GLY A 64 13.59 -6.13 -10.06
C GLY A 64 13.80 -6.72 -8.66
N GLY A 65 13.30 -6.08 -7.60
CA GLY A 65 13.16 -6.75 -6.31
C GLY A 65 12.03 -7.77 -6.37
N VAL A 66 12.31 -9.02 -6.02
CA VAL A 66 11.34 -10.14 -6.06
C VAL A 66 10.85 -10.56 -4.68
N SER A 67 11.46 -10.03 -3.61
CA SER A 67 11.04 -10.27 -2.24
C SER A 67 11.23 -9.06 -1.36
N PHE A 68 10.35 -8.91 -0.37
CA PHE A 68 10.35 -7.81 0.58
C PHE A 68 10.44 -8.32 2.00
N ALA A 69 11.20 -7.61 2.83
CA ALA A 69 11.34 -7.95 4.25
C ALA A 69 11.52 -6.69 5.09
N VAL A 70 10.91 -6.69 6.28
CA VAL A 70 11.19 -5.71 7.32
C VAL A 70 12.57 -5.98 7.89
N MET A 71 13.42 -4.97 7.89
CA MET A 71 14.80 -5.05 8.37
C MET A 71 15.03 -4.24 9.65
N GLY A 72 14.06 -3.43 10.07
CA GLY A 72 14.13 -2.67 11.32
C GLY A 72 13.01 -1.64 11.48
N GLY A 73 13.12 -0.85 12.55
CA GLY A 73 12.09 0.09 12.99
C GLY A 73 11.13 -0.53 14.02
N ASP A 74 10.01 0.15 14.23
CA ASP A 74 9.00 -0.17 15.23
C ASP A 74 7.97 -1.21 14.74
N GLY A 75 8.05 -1.63 13.47
CA GLY A 75 7.09 -2.54 12.85
C GLY A 75 5.73 -1.88 12.56
N ALA A 76 5.71 -0.55 12.45
CA ALA A 76 4.54 0.26 12.10
C ALA A 76 3.87 -0.10 10.76
N VAL A 77 4.60 -0.76 9.85
CA VAL A 77 4.13 -1.22 8.55
C VAL A 77 4.28 -2.73 8.44
N PHE A 78 3.19 -3.42 8.13
CA PHE A 78 3.21 -4.81 7.66
C PHE A 78 3.54 -4.83 6.17
N VAL A 79 4.40 -5.74 5.74
CA VAL A 79 4.69 -5.95 4.32
C VAL A 79 4.68 -7.45 4.01
N SER A 80 3.94 -7.82 2.97
CA SER A 80 3.95 -9.18 2.44
C SER A 80 5.20 -9.44 1.62
N ARG A 81 5.53 -10.71 1.39
CA ARG A 81 6.75 -11.09 0.66
C ARG A 81 6.75 -10.58 -0.79
N ASP A 82 5.59 -10.41 -1.40
CA ASP A 82 5.38 -9.90 -2.77
C ASP A 82 5.35 -8.36 -2.87
N GLY A 83 5.34 -7.64 -1.74
CA GLY A 83 5.56 -6.20 -1.71
C GLY A 83 4.34 -5.35 -1.36
N HIS A 84 3.19 -5.94 -1.04
CA HIS A 84 2.04 -5.20 -0.55
C HIS A 84 2.30 -4.73 0.89
N ALA A 85 2.36 -3.41 1.09
CA ALA A 85 2.62 -2.77 2.37
C ALA A 85 1.36 -2.12 2.93
N LYS A 86 1.18 -2.20 4.26
CA LYS A 86 0.08 -1.58 5.00
C LYS A 86 0.56 -0.98 6.31
N ALA A 87 0.30 0.30 6.53
CA ALA A 87 0.56 0.97 7.81
C ALA A 87 -0.51 0.61 8.84
N VAL A 88 -0.11 0.04 9.98
CA VAL A 88 -1.01 -0.51 11.01
C VAL A 88 -0.94 0.23 12.35
N SER A 89 0.17 0.92 12.62
CA SER A 89 0.34 1.77 13.79
C SER A 89 1.28 2.93 13.48
N THR A 90 1.34 3.94 14.34
CA THR A 90 2.36 4.99 14.24
C THR A 90 3.75 4.44 14.53
N GLY A 91 4.79 5.10 14.01
CA GLY A 91 6.18 4.70 14.20
C GLY A 91 6.92 4.54 12.88
N SER A 92 8.10 3.94 12.93
CA SER A 92 8.99 3.79 11.79
C SER A 92 9.04 2.34 11.28
N THR A 93 9.30 2.14 9.98
CA THR A 93 9.61 0.81 9.43
C THR A 93 10.62 0.94 8.29
N LEU A 94 11.62 0.06 8.32
CA LEU A 94 12.64 -0.08 7.28
C LEU A 94 12.38 -1.37 6.51
N ILE A 95 12.10 -1.27 5.21
CA ILE A 95 11.80 -2.42 4.33
C ILE A 95 12.85 -2.49 3.23
N TYR A 96 13.39 -3.67 2.99
CA TYR A 96 14.32 -3.92 1.88
C TYR A 96 13.62 -4.76 0.82
N SER A 97 13.78 -4.38 -0.45
CA SER A 97 13.53 -5.29 -1.56
C SER A 97 14.82 -5.99 -1.96
N ARG A 98 14.72 -7.28 -2.29
CA ARG A 98 15.85 -8.10 -2.74
C ARG A 98 15.54 -8.82 -4.03
N ASP A 99 16.51 -8.93 -4.91
CA ASP A 99 16.40 -9.76 -6.12
C ASP A 99 16.58 -11.25 -5.82
N VAL A 100 16.59 -12.07 -6.87
CA VAL A 100 16.74 -13.53 -6.79
C VAL A 100 18.09 -13.97 -6.21
N SER A 101 19.12 -13.14 -6.31
CA SER A 101 20.45 -13.39 -5.76
C SER A 101 20.54 -13.02 -4.27
N GLY A 102 19.50 -12.34 -3.75
CA GLY A 102 19.46 -11.81 -2.40
C GLY A 102 20.01 -10.38 -2.27
N ASP A 103 20.35 -9.75 -3.39
CA ASP A 103 20.95 -8.41 -3.42
C ASP A 103 19.88 -7.34 -3.24
N VAL A 104 20.21 -6.29 -2.49
CA VAL A 104 19.26 -5.21 -2.19
C VAL A 104 19.06 -4.32 -3.42
N ARG A 105 17.80 -4.17 -3.84
CA ARG A 105 17.42 -3.37 -5.02
C ARG A 105 16.81 -2.02 -4.64
N ALA A 106 16.02 -2.00 -3.58
CA ALA A 106 15.46 -0.79 -3.01
C ALA A 106 15.36 -0.87 -1.49
N ILE A 107 15.41 0.30 -0.85
CA ILE A 107 15.21 0.47 0.58
C ILE A 107 14.14 1.53 0.81
N PHE A 108 13.10 1.15 1.54
CA PHE A 108 11.99 2.00 1.93
C PHE A 108 12.12 2.35 3.41
N ARG A 109 12.23 3.64 3.71
CA ARG A 109 12.14 4.19 5.06
C ARG A 109 10.78 4.85 5.19
N ILE A 110 9.90 4.23 5.96
CA ILE A 110 8.52 4.70 6.11
C ILE A 110 8.35 5.19 7.53
N GLN A 111 7.94 6.44 7.68
CA GLN A 111 7.49 7.03 8.93
C GLN A 111 5.97 7.12 8.90
N VAL A 112 5.29 6.38 9.77
CA VAL A 112 3.86 6.48 9.98
C VAL A 112 3.57 7.52 11.04
N VAL A 113 2.74 8.51 10.72
CA VAL A 113 2.32 9.61 11.59
C VAL A 113 0.82 9.60 11.89
#